data_AF-A0A7H4LSQ3-F1
#
_entry.id   AF-A0A7H4LSQ3-F1
#
_cell.length_a   1.000
_cell.length_b   1.000
_cell.length_c   1.000
_cell.angle_alpha   90.00
_cell.angle_beta   90.00
_cell.angle_gamma   90.00
#
_symmetry.space_group_name_H-M   'P 1'
#
loop_
_entity.id
_entity.type
_entity.pdbx_description
1 polymer ?
#
loop_
_entity_poly.entity_id
_entity_poly.type
_entity_poly.pdbx_seq_one_letter_code
_entity_poly.pdbx_strand_id
1 'polypeptide(L)'
;MSQIIHRSLRTTPAVAVSAQGAYITDASGQRYLDACGGAAVSCLGHAHPDVLAAMHRQIDRLAYAHTSFFTSDTVEQLAEQLVRTAPGSLNYAYFVSGGSEAVETALKLARQYFVEIGQPDRTLFIARKQSYHGNTLGALAVGGNEWRRRQFAPLLMDVVRVSACNEYRDREAGESQQQYTERLLGELEAAILDAGRKKLSVLSPKRWLAQPPAQCRLRRVICKAFVGCVINTAFCISPMR
;
A
#
# COMPACT_ATOMS: atom_id res chain seq x y z
N MET A 1 -5.67 35.57 -4.91
CA MET A 1 -5.37 34.58 -3.85
C MET A 1 -5.58 33.19 -4.42
N SER A 2 -4.76 32.22 -4.00
CA SER A 2 -4.95 30.81 -4.37
C SER A 2 -6.33 30.34 -3.91
N GLN A 3 -7.06 29.63 -4.77
CA GLN A 3 -8.35 29.02 -4.42
C GLN A 3 -8.18 27.59 -3.88
N ILE A 4 -6.94 27.11 -3.77
CA ILE A 4 -6.64 25.77 -3.26
C ILE A 4 -6.08 25.85 -1.84
N ILE A 5 -6.49 24.91 -1.00
CA ILE A 5 -5.91 24.69 0.33
C ILE A 5 -4.60 23.93 0.13
N HIS A 6 -3.48 24.65 0.18
CA HIS A 6 -2.16 24.02 0.10
C HIS A 6 -1.87 23.18 1.34
N ARG A 7 -0.93 22.22 1.20
CA ARG A 7 -0.46 21.38 2.33
C ARG A 7 0.09 22.21 3.51
N SER A 8 0.60 23.40 3.22
CA SER A 8 0.99 24.41 4.20
C SER A 8 0.18 25.68 3.92
N LEU A 9 -0.49 26.20 4.95
CA LEU A 9 -1.20 27.50 4.86
C LEU A 9 -0.26 28.70 5.04
N ARG A 10 1.01 28.45 5.35
CA ARG A 10 2.01 29.50 5.65
C ARG A 10 2.87 29.86 4.45
N THR A 11 2.87 29.01 3.42
CA THR A 11 3.77 29.12 2.28
C THR A 11 3.03 28.83 0.99
N THR A 12 3.16 29.73 0.02
CA THR A 12 2.70 29.49 -1.34
C THR A 12 3.79 28.74 -2.10
N PRO A 13 3.53 27.54 -2.64
CA PRO A 13 4.53 26.80 -3.41
C PRO A 13 4.85 27.49 -4.74
N ALA A 14 6.02 27.21 -5.30
CA ALA A 14 6.37 27.60 -6.66
C ALA A 14 5.40 26.95 -7.67
N VAL A 15 5.10 27.67 -8.76
CA VAL A 15 4.21 27.18 -9.82
C VAL A 15 5.04 26.36 -10.80
N ALA A 16 4.93 25.03 -10.77
CA ALA A 16 5.53 24.16 -11.77
C ALA A 16 4.81 24.32 -13.12
N VAL A 17 5.56 24.52 -14.22
CA VAL A 17 5.00 24.75 -15.57
C VAL A 17 5.42 23.70 -16.60
N SER A 18 6.52 23.00 -16.38
CA SER A 18 6.93 21.86 -17.23
C SER A 18 7.78 20.88 -16.45
N ALA A 19 7.85 19.65 -16.94
CA ALA A 19 8.74 18.64 -16.41
C ALA A 19 9.17 17.66 -17.52
N GLN A 20 10.45 17.27 -17.52
CA GLN A 20 11.01 16.34 -18.49
C GLN A 20 12.14 15.54 -17.85
N GLY A 21 12.12 14.22 -18.03
CA GLY A 21 13.10 13.33 -17.40
C GLY A 21 13.07 13.49 -15.88
N ALA A 22 14.21 13.76 -15.26
CA ALA A 22 14.31 13.97 -13.82
C ALA A 22 14.15 15.44 -13.37
N TYR A 23 13.68 16.34 -14.24
CA TYR A 23 13.63 17.77 -13.94
C TYR A 23 12.23 18.35 -13.98
N ILE A 24 11.95 19.28 -13.07
CA ILE A 24 10.78 20.15 -13.04
C ILE A 24 11.25 21.59 -13.25
N THR A 25 10.52 22.36 -14.04
CA THR A 25 10.77 23.80 -14.26
C THR A 25 9.60 24.60 -13.73
N ASP A 26 9.87 25.65 -12.95
CA ASP A 26 8.83 26.55 -12.45
C ASP A 26 8.57 27.74 -13.39
N ALA A 27 7.54 28.53 -13.06
CA ALA A 27 7.13 29.69 -13.82
C ALA A 27 8.18 30.83 -13.88
N SER A 28 9.20 30.80 -13.03
CA SER A 28 10.34 31.73 -13.09
C SER A 28 11.46 31.24 -14.01
N GLY A 29 11.35 30.00 -14.52
CA GLY A 29 12.38 29.34 -15.31
C GLY A 29 13.40 28.57 -14.47
N GLN A 30 13.25 28.53 -13.14
CA GLN A 30 14.13 27.75 -12.28
C GLN A 30 13.90 26.26 -12.51
N ARG A 31 15.00 25.53 -12.70
CA ARG A 31 14.99 24.07 -12.87
C ARG A 31 15.35 23.37 -11.57
N TYR A 32 14.60 22.34 -11.24
CA TYR A 32 14.73 21.52 -10.04
C TYR A 32 14.98 20.08 -10.44
N LEU A 33 15.99 19.44 -9.83
CA LEU A 33 16.17 17.99 -9.93
C LEU A 33 15.14 17.32 -9.00
N ASP A 34 14.24 16.52 -9.58
CA ASP A 34 13.32 15.67 -8.84
C ASP A 34 14.02 14.38 -8.40
N ALA A 35 14.83 14.49 -7.35
CA ALA A 35 15.63 13.39 -6.83
C ALA A 35 14.83 12.31 -6.08
N CYS A 36 13.54 12.54 -5.84
CA CYS A 36 12.66 11.60 -5.11
C CYS A 36 11.48 11.07 -5.94
N GLY A 37 11.25 11.59 -7.15
CA GLY A 37 10.08 11.26 -7.97
C GLY A 37 8.77 11.68 -7.31
N GLY A 38 8.80 12.76 -6.53
CA GLY A 38 7.69 13.19 -5.66
C GLY A 38 7.41 12.23 -4.50
N ALA A 39 6.19 11.68 -4.44
CA ALA A 39 5.87 10.57 -3.53
C ALA A 39 6.37 9.22 -4.07
N ALA A 40 7.54 9.26 -4.74
CA ALA A 40 8.13 8.20 -5.57
C ALA A 40 7.12 7.53 -6.51
N VAL A 41 6.49 8.37 -7.35
CA VAL A 41 5.55 7.95 -8.39
C VAL A 41 6.11 8.14 -9.80
N SER A 42 7.04 9.08 -10.00
CA SER A 42 7.63 9.39 -11.30
C SER A 42 8.83 8.49 -11.61
N CYS A 43 8.64 7.17 -11.56
CA CYS A 43 9.75 6.20 -11.70
C CYS A 43 10.39 6.19 -13.09
N LEU A 44 9.63 6.54 -14.14
CA LEU A 44 10.11 6.64 -15.52
C LEU A 44 10.60 8.04 -15.89
N GLY A 45 10.57 8.97 -14.94
CA GLY A 45 10.71 10.40 -15.19
C GLY A 45 9.46 11.03 -15.82
N HIS A 46 9.49 12.35 -15.92
CA HIS A 46 8.40 13.16 -16.42
C HIS A 46 8.37 13.17 -17.95
N ALA A 47 7.15 13.23 -18.51
CA ALA A 47 6.90 13.33 -19.96
C ALA A 47 7.55 12.21 -20.81
N HIS A 48 7.49 10.95 -20.34
CA HIS A 48 8.00 9.82 -21.12
C HIS A 48 7.23 9.66 -22.43
N PRO A 49 7.89 9.68 -23.61
CA PRO A 49 7.22 9.77 -24.91
C PRO A 49 6.26 8.60 -25.17
N ASP A 50 6.65 7.37 -24.82
CA ASP A 50 5.80 6.19 -25.02
C ASP A 50 4.53 6.21 -24.16
N VAL A 51 4.62 6.75 -22.94
CA VAL A 51 3.48 6.87 -22.02
C VAL A 51 2.50 7.91 -22.56
N LEU A 52 3.01 9.07 -22.98
CA LEU A 52 2.18 10.12 -23.60
C LEU A 52 1.48 9.60 -24.85
N ALA A 53 2.21 8.91 -25.74
CA ALA A 53 1.64 8.35 -26.95
C ALA A 53 0.57 7.28 -26.63
N ALA A 54 0.76 6.44 -25.61
CA ALA A 54 -0.23 5.46 -25.17
C ALA A 54 -1.48 6.13 -24.59
N MET A 55 -1.33 7.17 -23.78
CA MET A 55 -2.44 7.95 -23.23
C MET A 55 -3.28 8.59 -24.33
N HIS A 56 -2.65 9.23 -25.33
CA HIS A 56 -3.35 9.81 -26.47
C HIS A 56 -4.14 8.78 -27.28
N ARG A 57 -3.50 7.66 -27.65
CA ARG A 57 -4.18 6.57 -28.37
C ARG A 57 -5.41 6.05 -27.64
N GLN A 58 -5.37 5.99 -26.31
CA GLN A 58 -6.50 5.51 -25.51
C GLN A 58 -7.58 6.57 -25.37
N ILE A 59 -7.23 7.82 -25.02
CA ILE A 59 -8.21 8.87 -24.74
C ILE A 59 -9.00 9.28 -25.99
N ASP A 60 -8.37 9.23 -27.16
CA ASP A 60 -9.00 9.52 -28.45
C ASP A 60 -10.04 8.46 -28.85
N ARG A 61 -9.93 7.23 -28.31
CA ARG A 61 -10.81 6.10 -28.60
C ARG A 61 -11.87 5.88 -27.53
N LEU A 62 -11.45 5.89 -26.26
CA LEU A 62 -12.30 5.61 -25.10
C LEU A 62 -11.68 6.22 -23.85
N ALA A 63 -12.12 7.44 -23.51
CA ALA A 63 -11.68 8.15 -22.31
C ALA A 63 -12.19 7.50 -21.01
N TYR A 64 -13.41 6.94 -21.02
CA TYR A 64 -14.02 6.33 -19.84
C TYR A 64 -15.12 5.32 -20.21
N ALA A 65 -15.13 4.19 -19.51
CA ALA A 65 -16.24 3.25 -19.50
C ALA A 65 -16.50 2.79 -18.06
N HIS A 66 -17.76 2.77 -17.64
CA HIS A 66 -18.13 2.39 -16.27
C HIS A 66 -18.01 0.87 -16.07
N THR A 67 -17.20 0.45 -15.09
CA THR A 67 -16.79 -0.95 -14.90
C THR A 67 -17.90 -1.89 -14.43
N SER A 68 -19.05 -1.37 -14.01
CA SER A 68 -20.23 -2.22 -13.74
C SER A 68 -20.94 -2.71 -15.01
N PHE A 69 -20.62 -2.14 -16.18
CA PHE A 69 -21.29 -2.48 -17.44
C PHE A 69 -20.31 -2.89 -18.53
N PHE A 70 -19.07 -2.40 -18.47
CA PHE A 70 -18.09 -2.56 -19.53
C PHE A 70 -16.72 -2.95 -18.98
N THR A 71 -15.97 -3.70 -19.79
CA THR A 71 -14.52 -3.84 -19.67
C THR A 71 -13.84 -3.20 -20.89
N SER A 72 -12.52 -3.19 -20.93
CA SER A 72 -11.73 -2.74 -22.08
C SER A 72 -10.46 -3.56 -22.25
N ASP A 73 -9.98 -3.67 -23.48
CA ASP A 73 -8.73 -4.38 -23.78
C ASP A 73 -7.56 -3.86 -22.92
N THR A 74 -7.53 -2.55 -22.64
CA THR A 74 -6.49 -1.92 -21.82
C THR A 74 -6.47 -2.43 -20.38
N VAL A 75 -7.62 -2.54 -19.72
CA VAL A 75 -7.68 -2.99 -18.33
C VAL A 75 -7.44 -4.51 -18.21
N GLU A 76 -7.95 -5.29 -19.17
CA GLU A 76 -7.73 -6.74 -19.23
C GLU A 76 -6.25 -7.07 -19.47
N GLN A 77 -5.61 -6.40 -20.43
CA GLN A 77 -4.17 -6.58 -20.69
C GLN A 77 -3.34 -6.17 -19.47
N LEU A 78 -3.68 -5.05 -18.81
CA LEU A 78 -2.99 -4.63 -17.59
C LEU A 78 -3.15 -5.68 -16.47
N ALA A 79 -4.35 -6.23 -16.29
CA ALA A 79 -4.61 -7.28 -15.30
C ALA A 79 -3.77 -8.53 -15.56
N GLU A 80 -3.72 -8.98 -16.82
CA GLU A 80 -2.91 -10.13 -17.23
C GLU A 80 -1.42 -9.91 -16.93
N GLN A 81 -0.88 -8.74 -17.26
CA GLN A 81 0.52 -8.40 -17.02
C GLN A 81 0.87 -8.40 -15.52
N LEU A 82 -0.01 -7.84 -14.69
CA LEU A 82 0.16 -7.79 -13.24
C LEU A 82 0.11 -9.19 -12.63
N VAL A 83 -0.91 -9.97 -12.98
CA VAL A 83 -1.11 -11.32 -12.45
C VAL A 83 0.01 -12.26 -12.86
N ARG A 84 0.51 -12.17 -14.10
CA ARG A 84 1.60 -13.03 -14.59
C ARG A 84 2.89 -12.91 -13.78
N THR A 85 3.13 -11.76 -13.17
CA THR A 85 4.32 -11.50 -12.33
C THR A 85 4.01 -11.52 -10.83
N ALA A 86 2.75 -11.74 -10.46
CA ALA A 86 2.33 -11.77 -9.07
C ALA A 86 2.83 -13.05 -8.36
N PRO A 87 3.24 -12.96 -7.08
CA PRO A 87 3.76 -14.10 -6.36
C PRO A 87 2.65 -15.08 -5.96
N GLY A 88 2.99 -16.38 -5.98
CA GLY A 88 2.14 -17.42 -5.42
C GLY A 88 0.86 -17.63 -6.25
N SER A 89 -0.29 -17.56 -5.58
CA SER A 89 -1.60 -17.83 -6.18
C SER A 89 -2.40 -16.56 -6.49
N LEU A 90 -1.79 -15.38 -6.48
CA LEU A 90 -2.51 -14.13 -6.70
C LEU A 90 -2.87 -13.96 -8.19
N ASN A 91 -4.13 -14.24 -8.54
CA ASN A 91 -4.59 -14.43 -9.92
C ASN A 91 -5.59 -13.39 -10.44
N TYR A 92 -5.98 -12.42 -9.61
CA TYR A 92 -6.97 -11.39 -9.97
C TYR A 92 -6.49 -10.01 -9.56
N ALA A 93 -6.71 -8.99 -10.38
CA ALA A 93 -6.40 -7.60 -10.04
C ALA A 93 -7.69 -6.80 -9.82
N TYR A 94 -7.69 -5.93 -8.81
CA TYR A 94 -8.73 -4.91 -8.62
C TYR A 94 -8.09 -3.53 -8.74
N PHE A 95 -8.65 -2.67 -9.60
CA PHE A 95 -8.07 -1.37 -9.95
C PHE A 95 -8.75 -0.22 -9.21
N VAL A 96 -7.92 0.71 -8.75
CA VAL A 96 -8.33 1.95 -8.06
C VAL A 96 -7.40 3.10 -8.45
N SER A 97 -7.71 4.33 -8.05
CA SER A 97 -6.97 5.52 -8.46
C SER A 97 -5.76 5.83 -7.55
N GLY A 98 -5.65 5.22 -6.38
CA GLY A 98 -4.50 5.45 -5.49
C GLY A 98 -4.28 4.41 -4.41
N GLY A 99 -3.12 4.52 -3.74
CA GLY A 99 -2.71 3.56 -2.71
C GLY A 99 -3.63 3.50 -1.49
N SER A 100 -4.22 4.63 -1.07
CA SER A 100 -5.18 4.62 0.06
C SER A 100 -6.44 3.83 -0.29
N GLU A 101 -6.97 4.00 -1.51
CA GLU A 101 -8.13 3.24 -1.99
C GLU A 101 -7.82 1.74 -2.14
N ALA A 102 -6.58 1.42 -2.52
CA ALA A 102 -6.14 0.03 -2.62
C ALA A 102 -6.14 -0.63 -1.24
N VAL A 103 -5.69 0.10 -0.21
CA VAL A 103 -5.75 -0.37 1.18
C VAL A 103 -7.19 -0.49 1.66
N GLU A 104 -8.06 0.50 1.44
CA GLU A 104 -9.49 0.38 1.79
C GLU A 104 -10.15 -0.85 1.14
N THR A 105 -9.86 -1.08 -0.13
CA THR A 105 -10.39 -2.22 -0.86
C THR A 105 -9.87 -3.54 -0.27
N ALA A 106 -8.58 -3.62 0.06
CA ALA A 106 -8.00 -4.79 0.70
C ALA A 106 -8.62 -5.08 2.09
N LEU A 107 -8.84 -4.03 2.90
CA LEU A 107 -9.51 -4.15 4.21
C LEU A 107 -10.94 -4.66 4.05
N LYS A 108 -11.70 -4.10 3.10
CA LYS A 108 -13.08 -4.52 2.80
C LYS A 108 -13.15 -5.95 2.28
N LEU A 109 -12.26 -6.35 1.37
CA LEU A 109 -12.23 -7.72 0.85
C LEU A 109 -11.85 -8.75 1.92
N ALA A 110 -10.88 -8.43 2.78
CA ALA A 110 -10.54 -9.28 3.92
C ALA A 110 -11.75 -9.47 4.85
N ARG A 111 -12.47 -8.37 5.14
CA ARG A 111 -13.71 -8.42 5.92
C ARG A 111 -14.79 -9.24 5.22
N GLN A 112 -15.06 -8.98 3.94
CA GLN A 112 -16.07 -9.67 3.14
C GLN A 112 -15.81 -11.16 3.12
N TYR A 113 -14.56 -11.59 2.86
CA TYR A 113 -14.18 -13.00 2.87
C TYR A 113 -14.62 -13.71 4.16
N PHE A 114 -14.31 -13.12 5.32
CA PHE A 114 -14.67 -13.73 6.59
C PHE A 114 -16.17 -13.71 6.89
N VAL A 115 -16.90 -12.72 6.38
CA VAL A 115 -18.37 -12.74 6.41
C VAL A 115 -18.91 -13.92 5.59
N GLU A 116 -18.44 -14.08 4.36
CA GLU A 116 -18.91 -15.13 3.42
C GLU A 116 -18.62 -16.55 3.91
N ILE A 117 -17.49 -16.78 4.60
CA ILE A 117 -17.16 -18.11 5.15
C ILE A 117 -17.75 -18.35 6.57
N GLY A 118 -18.72 -17.55 7.00
CA GLY A 118 -19.41 -17.72 8.28
C GLY A 118 -18.58 -17.37 9.52
N GLN A 119 -17.60 -16.47 9.39
CA GLN A 119 -16.75 -15.97 10.49
C GLN A 119 -16.89 -14.44 10.66
N PRO A 120 -18.12 -13.92 10.87
CA PRO A 120 -18.39 -12.48 10.92
C PRO A 120 -17.81 -11.78 12.15
N ASP A 121 -17.26 -12.49 13.13
CA ASP A 121 -16.60 -11.88 14.29
C ASP A 121 -15.16 -11.39 13.98
N ARG A 122 -14.64 -11.71 12.80
CA ARG A 122 -13.33 -11.22 12.34
C ARG A 122 -13.42 -9.80 11.84
N THR A 123 -13.10 -8.85 12.71
CA THR A 123 -13.22 -7.40 12.46
C THR A 123 -11.91 -6.66 12.70
N LEU A 124 -10.97 -7.23 13.43
CA LEU A 124 -9.71 -6.59 13.82
C LEU A 124 -8.64 -6.78 12.76
N PHE A 125 -7.84 -5.74 12.56
CA PHE A 125 -6.62 -5.79 11.75
C PHE A 125 -5.39 -5.70 12.64
N ILE A 126 -4.26 -6.20 12.13
CA ILE A 126 -2.95 -6.07 12.77
C ILE A 126 -2.00 -5.30 11.86
N ALA A 127 -1.30 -4.32 12.42
CA ALA A 127 -0.39 -3.46 11.68
C ALA A 127 0.88 -3.13 12.48
N ARG A 128 1.89 -2.60 11.81
CA ARG A 128 3.15 -2.21 12.45
C ARG A 128 3.15 -0.73 12.85
N LYS A 129 3.79 -0.42 13.96
CA LYS A 129 4.19 0.96 14.31
C LYS A 129 5.08 1.53 13.20
N GLN A 130 5.00 2.85 12.99
CA GLN A 130 5.72 3.59 11.95
C GLN A 130 5.46 3.15 10.48
N SER A 131 4.46 2.31 10.23
CA SER A 131 4.02 1.98 8.87
C SER A 131 3.25 3.14 8.21
N TYR A 132 3.21 3.13 6.88
CA TYR A 132 2.37 4.03 6.09
C TYR A 132 1.49 3.21 5.15
N HIS A 133 0.19 3.47 5.18
CA HIS A 133 -0.80 2.74 4.37
C HIS A 133 -1.75 3.66 3.61
N GLY A 134 -1.55 4.98 3.67
CA GLY A 134 -2.42 5.96 3.04
C GLY A 134 -3.03 6.95 4.04
N ASN A 135 -4.05 7.68 3.59
CA ASN A 135 -4.61 8.80 4.35
C ASN A 135 -6.16 8.88 4.32
N THR A 136 -6.86 7.87 3.77
CA THR A 136 -8.29 7.65 4.03
C THR A 136 -8.46 7.08 5.45
N LEU A 137 -9.68 7.04 6.01
CA LEU A 137 -9.87 6.68 7.43
C LEU A 137 -9.38 5.27 7.78
N GLY A 138 -9.72 4.24 6.99
CA GLY A 138 -9.26 2.87 7.21
C GLY A 138 -7.76 2.73 6.96
N ALA A 139 -7.26 3.32 5.88
CA ALA A 139 -5.83 3.35 5.55
C ALA A 139 -4.98 4.04 6.64
N LEU A 140 -5.46 5.17 7.16
CA LEU A 140 -4.82 5.92 8.25
C LEU A 140 -4.92 5.15 9.57
N ALA A 141 -6.02 4.46 9.82
CA ALA A 141 -6.19 3.62 11.00
C ALA A 141 -5.18 2.48 11.03
N VAL A 142 -4.98 1.76 9.91
CA VAL A 142 -3.94 0.72 9.83
C VAL A 142 -2.53 1.28 9.72
N GLY A 143 -2.36 2.56 9.38
CA GLY A 143 -1.08 3.27 9.47
C GLY A 143 -0.48 3.28 10.87
N GLY A 144 0.85 3.36 10.92
CA GLY A 144 1.64 3.39 12.16
C GLY A 144 2.25 4.76 12.48
N ASN A 145 2.08 5.77 11.63
CA ASN A 145 2.58 7.12 11.88
C ASN A 145 1.68 7.86 12.88
N GLU A 146 2.10 7.92 14.14
CA GLU A 146 1.30 8.48 15.23
C GLU A 146 1.01 9.98 15.05
N TRP A 147 1.98 10.75 14.54
CA TRP A 147 1.81 12.19 14.33
C TRP A 147 0.66 12.50 13.36
N ARG A 148 0.53 11.70 12.28
CA ARG A 148 -0.57 11.83 11.32
C ARG A 148 -1.91 11.35 11.88
N ARG A 149 -1.89 10.34 12.76
CA ARG A 149 -3.10 9.72 13.32
C ARG A 149 -3.73 10.50 14.45
N ARG A 150 -2.92 11.12 15.32
CA ARG A 150 -3.36 11.72 16.60
C ARG A 150 -4.56 12.66 16.46
N GLN A 151 -4.60 13.49 15.42
CA GLN A 151 -5.68 14.46 15.20
C GLN A 151 -7.02 13.80 14.83
N PHE A 152 -7.00 12.60 14.27
CA PHE A 152 -8.17 11.90 13.78
C PHE A 152 -8.54 10.69 14.63
N ALA A 153 -7.83 10.44 15.75
CA ALA A 153 -7.98 9.23 16.57
C ALA A 153 -9.43 8.85 16.90
N PRO A 154 -10.36 9.78 17.23
CA PRO A 154 -11.77 9.43 17.49
C PRO A 154 -12.54 8.88 16.27
N LEU A 155 -12.02 9.02 15.05
CA LEU A 155 -12.64 8.56 13.80
C LEU A 155 -12.01 7.26 13.27
N LEU A 156 -10.91 6.79 13.87
CA LEU A 156 -10.16 5.65 13.38
C LEU A 156 -10.68 4.36 14.00
N MET A 157 -10.79 3.32 13.17
CA MET A 157 -11.09 1.98 13.66
C MET A 157 -9.94 1.41 14.51
N ASP A 158 -10.29 0.46 15.38
CA ASP A 158 -9.32 -0.24 16.20
C ASP A 158 -8.41 -1.17 15.38
N VAL A 159 -7.12 -1.14 15.71
CA VAL A 159 -6.08 -1.93 15.03
C VAL A 159 -5.07 -2.39 16.07
N VAL A 160 -4.80 -3.69 16.09
CA VAL A 160 -3.73 -4.29 16.90
C VAL A 160 -2.39 -3.84 16.34
N ARG A 161 -1.49 -3.36 17.19
CA ARG A 161 -0.21 -2.79 16.75
C ARG A 161 0.98 -3.51 17.35
N VAL A 162 1.87 -3.97 16.47
CA VAL A 162 3.16 -4.56 16.82
C VAL A 162 4.31 -3.66 16.42
N SER A 163 5.50 -3.92 16.93
CA SER A 163 6.69 -3.10 16.69
C SER A 163 7.06 -2.98 15.21
N ALA A 164 7.77 -1.90 14.90
CA ALA A 164 8.42 -1.73 13.61
C ALA A 164 9.57 -2.74 13.45
N CYS A 165 10.00 -2.99 12.21
CA CYS A 165 11.22 -3.75 11.92
C CYS A 165 12.42 -2.81 11.71
N ASN A 166 12.66 -1.87 12.63
CA ASN A 166 13.75 -0.91 12.52
C ASN A 166 14.98 -1.40 13.29
N GLU A 167 15.72 -2.34 12.69
CA GLU A 167 16.90 -2.96 13.30
C GLU A 167 17.92 -1.93 13.82
N TYR A 168 18.12 -0.82 13.11
CA TYR A 168 19.05 0.22 13.50
C TYR A 168 18.68 0.91 14.83
N ARG A 169 17.37 1.00 15.16
CA ARG A 169 16.88 1.67 16.37
C ARG A 169 16.41 0.72 17.47
N ASP A 170 15.90 -0.44 17.09
CA ASP A 170 15.12 -1.31 17.98
C ASP A 170 15.85 -2.63 18.30
N ARG A 171 16.99 -2.91 17.66
CA ARG A 171 17.83 -4.06 18.01
C ARG A 171 18.64 -3.74 19.27
N GLU A 172 18.56 -4.62 20.25
CA GLU A 172 19.22 -4.42 21.54
C GLU A 172 20.74 -4.61 21.44
N ALA A 173 21.48 -4.03 22.38
CA ALA A 173 22.93 -4.22 22.45
C ALA A 173 23.25 -5.70 22.73
N GLY A 174 24.06 -6.31 21.86
CA GLY A 174 24.39 -7.74 21.94
C GLY A 174 23.36 -8.67 21.30
N GLU A 175 22.24 -8.15 20.80
CA GLU A 175 21.25 -8.92 20.04
C GLU A 175 21.72 -9.10 18.59
N SER A 176 21.77 -10.35 18.13
CA SER A 176 21.99 -10.66 16.71
C SER A 176 20.74 -10.32 15.88
N GLN A 177 20.91 -10.11 14.57
CA GLN A 177 19.78 -9.90 13.66
C GLN A 177 18.74 -11.04 13.71
N GLN A 178 19.20 -12.27 13.94
CA GLN A 178 18.32 -13.43 14.08
C GLN A 178 17.47 -13.33 15.36
N GLN A 179 18.10 -13.06 16.50
CA GLN A 179 17.39 -12.89 17.78
C GLN A 179 16.38 -11.73 17.71
N TYR A 180 16.76 -10.62 17.08
CA TYR A 180 15.85 -9.50 16.80
C TYR A 180 14.62 -9.94 16.01
N THR A 181 14.83 -10.70 14.94
CA THR A 181 13.76 -11.22 14.10
C THR A 181 12.84 -12.17 14.87
N GLU A 182 13.41 -13.08 15.66
CA GLU A 182 12.67 -14.04 16.48
C GLU A 182 11.83 -13.34 17.54
N ARG A 183 12.37 -12.30 18.20
CA ARG A 183 11.62 -11.47 19.16
C ARG A 183 10.43 -10.78 18.51
N LEU A 184 10.59 -10.18 17.33
CA LEU A 184 9.48 -9.54 16.61
C LEU A 184 8.42 -10.54 16.12
N LEU A 185 8.83 -11.77 15.77
CA LEU A 185 7.88 -12.84 15.42
C LEU A 185 7.11 -13.32 16.65
N GLY A 186 7.78 -13.44 17.80
CA GLY A 186 7.15 -13.76 19.07
C GLY A 186 6.14 -12.70 19.52
N GLU A 187 6.47 -11.42 19.37
CA GLU A 187 5.53 -10.30 19.62
C GLU A 187 4.29 -10.40 18.72
N LEU A 188 4.50 -10.67 17.43
CA LEU A 188 3.39 -10.82 16.48
C LEU A 188 2.47 -11.99 16.86
N GLU A 189 3.04 -13.13 17.22
CA GLU A 189 2.26 -14.28 17.66
C GLU A 189 1.49 -13.99 18.96
N ALA A 190 2.15 -13.37 19.95
CA ALA A 190 1.51 -12.97 21.20
C ALA A 190 0.34 -12.01 20.96
N ALA A 191 0.51 -11.00 20.09
CA ALA A 191 -0.55 -10.07 19.73
C ALA A 191 -1.74 -10.75 19.03
N ILE A 192 -1.47 -11.76 18.18
CA ILE A 192 -2.51 -12.57 17.52
C ILE A 192 -3.30 -13.40 18.53
N LEU A 193 -2.62 -13.95 19.54
CA LEU A 193 -3.23 -14.74 20.60
C LEU A 193 -4.09 -13.86 21.53
N ASP A 194 -3.55 -12.73 21.97
CA ASP A 194 -4.20 -11.78 22.89
C ASP A 194 -5.46 -11.15 22.28
N ALA A 195 -5.38 -10.69 21.02
CA ALA A 195 -6.54 -10.17 20.30
C ALA A 195 -7.63 -11.24 20.06
N GLY A 196 -7.30 -12.52 20.24
CA GLY A 196 -8.13 -13.66 19.93
C GLY A 196 -8.10 -13.99 18.44
N ARG A 197 -7.55 -15.16 18.11
CA ARG A 197 -7.40 -15.64 16.72
C ARG A 197 -8.69 -15.59 15.89
N LYS A 198 -9.86 -15.67 16.52
CA LYS A 198 -11.18 -15.62 15.88
C LYS A 198 -11.70 -14.21 15.59
N LYS A 199 -11.04 -13.16 16.10
CA LYS A 199 -11.42 -11.75 15.88
C LYS A 199 -10.61 -11.06 14.79
N LEU A 200 -9.50 -11.67 14.35
CA LEU A 200 -8.60 -11.04 13.39
C LEU A 200 -8.95 -11.37 11.93
N SER A 201 -9.03 -10.33 11.12
CA SER A 201 -9.12 -10.35 9.66
C SER A 201 -7.72 -10.36 9.04
N VAL A 202 -6.91 -11.38 9.34
CA VAL A 202 -5.61 -11.54 8.67
C VAL A 202 -5.82 -12.28 7.36
N LEU A 203 -5.33 -11.72 6.26
CA LEU A 203 -5.15 -12.43 5.01
C LEU A 203 -3.93 -13.36 5.15
N SER A 204 -4.12 -14.56 5.71
CA SER A 204 -3.07 -15.59 5.67
C SER A 204 -3.67 -17.00 5.49
N PRO A 205 -3.13 -17.82 4.57
CA PRO A 205 -3.56 -19.21 4.41
C PRO A 205 -3.22 -20.03 5.66
N LYS A 206 -4.04 -21.05 5.95
CA LYS A 206 -3.93 -22.02 7.07
C LYS A 206 -2.54 -22.65 7.34
N ARG A 207 -1.51 -22.40 6.52
CA ARG A 207 -0.22 -23.08 6.50
C ARG A 207 0.93 -22.36 7.25
N TRP A 208 0.72 -21.15 7.77
CA TRP A 208 1.76 -20.39 8.50
C TRP A 208 2.20 -21.02 9.83
N LEU A 209 1.34 -21.83 10.46
CA LEU A 209 1.62 -22.44 11.77
C LEU A 209 2.32 -23.81 11.69
N ALA A 210 2.58 -24.35 10.48
CA ALA A 210 2.99 -25.74 10.30
C ALA A 210 4.32 -25.95 9.56
N GLN A 211 5.15 -24.91 9.39
CA GLN A 211 6.44 -25.07 8.70
C GLN A 211 7.64 -24.67 9.57
N PRO A 212 8.73 -25.48 9.56
CA PRO A 212 9.92 -25.20 10.35
C PRO A 212 10.61 -23.89 9.91
N PRO A 213 11.31 -23.19 10.83
CA PRO A 213 11.87 -21.84 10.63
C PRO A 213 12.75 -21.67 9.38
N ALA A 214 13.37 -22.76 8.90
CA ALA A 214 14.30 -22.76 7.78
C ALA A 214 13.64 -22.62 6.38
N GLN A 215 12.32 -22.78 6.25
CA GLN A 215 11.62 -22.72 4.95
C GLN A 215 10.82 -21.43 4.71
N CYS A 216 10.94 -20.43 5.59
CA CYS A 216 10.39 -19.08 5.38
C CYS A 216 11.15 -18.31 4.27
N ARG A 217 11.16 -18.82 3.03
CA ARG A 217 11.44 -18.03 1.82
C ARG A 217 10.35 -16.99 1.53
N LEU A 218 9.25 -17.01 2.29
CA LEU A 218 8.18 -16.00 2.33
C LEU A 218 8.50 -14.74 3.17
N ARG A 219 9.79 -14.49 3.48
CA ARG A 219 10.31 -13.22 4.04
C ARG A 219 9.90 -11.95 3.24
N ARG A 220 9.25 -12.09 2.07
CA ARG A 220 8.95 -10.97 1.16
C ARG A 220 7.50 -10.50 1.14
N VAL A 221 6.49 -11.29 1.54
CA VAL A 221 5.10 -10.94 1.18
C VAL A 221 4.40 -10.02 2.20
N ILE A 222 4.79 -10.05 3.48
CA ILE A 222 4.19 -9.15 4.50
C ILE A 222 5.08 -7.94 4.81
N CYS A 223 6.39 -7.99 4.50
CA CYS A 223 7.32 -6.88 4.73
C CYS A 223 7.76 -6.09 3.48
N LYS A 224 7.55 -6.56 2.24
CA LYS A 224 7.83 -5.73 1.04
C LYS A 224 6.73 -4.73 0.69
N ALA A 225 5.74 -4.53 1.55
CA ALA A 225 4.80 -3.44 1.33
C ALA A 225 5.49 -2.06 1.39
N PHE A 226 6.57 -1.84 2.16
CA PHE A 226 7.17 -0.49 2.24
C PHE A 226 8.67 -0.46 2.66
N VAL A 227 9.58 -0.42 1.69
CA VAL A 227 10.79 0.44 1.68
C VAL A 227 10.99 1.12 0.29
N GLY A 228 10.06 0.94 -0.64
CA GLY A 228 10.05 1.67 -1.90
C GLY A 228 8.61 1.99 -2.22
N CYS A 229 8.31 3.28 -2.32
CA CYS A 229 7.11 3.76 -2.99
C CYS A 229 7.03 3.13 -4.38
N VAL A 230 6.26 2.06 -4.49
CA VAL A 230 5.63 1.65 -5.73
C VAL A 230 4.15 1.65 -5.38
N ILE A 231 3.49 2.75 -5.71
CA ILE A 231 2.04 2.81 -5.69
C ILE A 231 1.58 1.94 -6.86
N ASN A 232 1.47 0.63 -6.64
CA ASN A 232 0.66 -0.18 -7.53
C ASN A 232 -0.80 0.15 -7.21
N THR A 233 -1.47 0.81 -8.15
CA THR A 233 -2.92 1.08 -8.21
C THR A 233 -3.77 -0.19 -8.39
N ALA A 234 -3.14 -1.36 -8.27
CA ALA A 234 -3.75 -2.67 -8.35
C ALA A 234 -3.08 -3.60 -7.33
N PHE A 235 -3.87 -4.37 -6.61
CA PHE A 235 -3.38 -5.48 -5.78
C PHE A 235 -3.93 -6.78 -6.33
N CYS A 236 -3.10 -7.83 -6.29
CA CYS A 236 -3.49 -9.14 -6.78
C CYS A 236 -4.13 -9.96 -5.64
N ILE A 237 -5.18 -10.73 -5.94
CA ILE A 237 -5.97 -11.52 -4.99
C ILE A 237 -5.89 -13.00 -5.39
N SER A 238 -5.74 -13.90 -4.41
CA SER A 238 -5.79 -15.36 -4.65
C SER A 238 -7.23 -15.84 -4.85
N PRO A 239 -7.49 -16.84 -5.72
CA PRO A 239 -8.79 -17.50 -5.74
C PRO A 239 -9.10 -18.05 -4.34
N MET A 240 -10.25 -17.64 -3.81
CA MET A 240 -10.79 -18.12 -2.55
C MET A 240 -11.60 -19.38 -2.87
N ARG A 241 -10.94 -20.54 -2.85
CA ARG A 241 -11.62 -21.85 -2.82
C ARG A 241 -11.70 -22.37 -1.39
#